data_AF-A0A6G1G4V2-F1
#
_entry.id   AF-A0A6G1G4V2-F1
#
_cell.length_a   1.000
_cell.length_b   1.000
_cell.length_c   1.000
_cell.angle_alpha   90.00
_cell.angle_beta   90.00
_cell.angle_gamma   90.00
#
_symmetry.space_group_name_H-M   'P 1'
#
loop_
_entity.id
_entity.type
_entity.pdbx_description
1 polymer ?
#
loop_
_entity_poly.entity_id
_entity_poly.type
_entity_poly.pdbx_seq_one_letter_code
_entity_poly.pdbx_strand_id
1 'polypeptide(L)'
;LDKSLVYLLHVDHHPVPQKKLIFGAALLLNTAVLSLLIARVVYIFPFYQPIFLGRGWPTESDSSFMLVIFWRAISLLIDSLLVQYIWRWPYTFFLEREHGQWDNPASWRLVSGFKELEVVVRKSRNWGAKDLGDGYDKSPFFKTRVLPYTSDQYLREKTGYLMQGKDWDLDYSAMIQSARSKPKIDA
;
A
#
# COMPACT_ATOMS: atom_id res chain seq x y z
N LEU A 1 3.53 -18.30 -4.34
CA LEU A 1 3.40 -18.26 -2.87
C LEU A 1 4.76 -18.63 -2.28
N ASP A 2 5.27 -17.81 -1.37
CA ASP A 2 6.54 -18.03 -0.68
C ASP A 2 6.34 -19.01 0.48
N LYS A 3 7.14 -20.07 0.53
CA LYS A 3 7.08 -21.08 1.60
C LYS A 3 7.46 -20.54 2.97
N SER A 4 8.13 -19.38 3.03
CA SER A 4 8.53 -18.75 4.28
C SER A 4 7.37 -18.03 4.99
N LEU A 5 6.30 -17.71 4.25
CA LEU A 5 5.16 -16.94 4.75
C LEU A 5 3.97 -17.83 5.08
N VAL A 6 3.05 -17.27 5.87
CA VAL A 6 1.79 -17.91 6.22
C VAL A 6 0.68 -17.22 5.47
N TYR A 7 -0.21 -18.02 4.90
CA TYR A 7 -1.31 -17.52 4.08
C TYR A 7 -2.65 -17.86 4.69
N LEU A 8 -3.58 -16.90 4.65
CA LEU A 8 -4.98 -17.12 4.97
C LEU A 8 -5.83 -16.83 3.74
N LEU A 9 -6.59 -17.84 3.33
CA LEU A 9 -7.53 -17.76 2.23
C LEU A 9 -8.95 -17.68 2.77
N HIS A 10 -9.75 -16.77 2.23
CA HIS A 10 -11.20 -16.79 2.44
C HIS A 10 -11.92 -16.24 1.21
N VAL A 11 -13.23 -16.47 1.16
CA VAL A 11 -14.11 -15.88 0.15
C VAL A 11 -14.84 -14.70 0.79
N ASP A 12 -14.72 -13.53 0.18
CA ASP A 12 -15.40 -12.31 0.60
C ASP A 12 -16.78 -12.22 -0.05
N HIS A 13 -17.82 -12.35 0.78
CA HIS A 13 -19.23 -12.30 0.42
C HIS A 13 -19.87 -10.91 0.55
N HIS A 14 -19.11 -9.85 0.83
CA HIS A 14 -19.70 -8.52 1.02
C HIS A 14 -20.31 -7.99 -0.29
N PRO A 15 -21.42 -7.22 -0.21
CA PRO A 15 -22.05 -6.64 -1.39
C PRO A 15 -21.12 -5.74 -2.18
N VAL A 16 -21.22 -5.79 -3.52
CA VAL A 16 -20.43 -4.95 -4.43
C VAL A 16 -20.49 -3.44 -4.10
N PRO A 17 -21.64 -2.83 -3.73
CA PRO A 17 -21.69 -1.41 -3.37
C PRO A 17 -20.77 -1.05 -2.20
N GLN A 18 -20.72 -1.91 -1.17
CA GLN A 18 -19.86 -1.69 0.00
C GLN A 18 -18.38 -1.80 -0.38
N LYS A 19 -18.02 -2.79 -1.19
CA LYS A 19 -16.65 -2.96 -1.71
C LYS A 19 -16.21 -1.74 -2.53
N LYS A 20 -17.10 -1.21 -3.39
CA LYS A 20 -16.84 -0.01 -4.19
C LYS A 20 -16.66 1.25 -3.34
N LEU A 21 -17.49 1.43 -2.30
CA LEU A 21 -17.38 2.59 -1.42
C LEU A 21 -16.04 2.61 -0.68
N ILE A 22 -15.68 1.48 -0.07
CA ILE A 22 -14.43 1.34 0.69
C ILE A 22 -13.21 1.54 -0.21
N PHE A 23 -13.18 0.85 -1.36
CA PHE A 23 -12.07 1.01 -2.29
C PHE A 23 -12.02 2.41 -2.90
N GLY A 24 -13.18 2.99 -3.21
CA GLY A 24 -13.31 4.34 -3.75
C GLY A 24 -12.74 5.40 -2.82
N ALA A 25 -12.98 5.27 -1.51
CA ALA A 25 -12.37 6.16 -0.51
C ALA A 25 -10.83 6.07 -0.54
N ALA A 26 -10.27 4.86 -0.61
CA ALA A 26 -8.82 4.67 -0.70
C ALA A 26 -8.25 5.19 -2.02
N LEU A 27 -8.93 4.96 -3.14
CA LEU A 27 -8.54 5.46 -4.46
C LEU A 27 -8.53 7.00 -4.49
N LEU A 28 -9.57 7.65 -3.97
CA LEU A 28 -9.68 9.10 -3.91
C LEU A 28 -8.56 9.70 -3.07
N LEU A 29 -8.30 9.14 -1.89
CA LEU A 29 -7.22 9.60 -1.02
C LEU A 29 -5.85 9.51 -1.70
N ASN A 30 -5.52 8.35 -2.29
CA ASN A 30 -4.23 8.16 -2.96
C ASN A 30 -4.09 9.04 -4.21
N THR A 31 -5.18 9.24 -4.96
CA THR A 31 -5.19 10.14 -6.13
C THR A 31 -5.00 11.59 -5.69
N ALA A 32 -5.65 12.02 -4.62
CA ALA A 32 -5.50 13.36 -4.08
C ALA A 32 -4.06 13.62 -3.58
N VAL A 33 -3.50 12.69 -2.80
CA VAL A 33 -2.10 12.78 -2.33
C VAL A 33 -1.14 12.81 -3.52
N LEU A 34 -1.30 11.93 -4.50
CA LEU A 34 -0.46 11.92 -5.70
C LEU A 34 -0.54 13.24 -6.47
N SER A 35 -1.76 13.78 -6.63
CA SER A 35 -1.99 15.05 -7.32
C SER A 35 -1.33 16.22 -6.59
N LEU A 36 -1.40 16.25 -5.26
CA LEU A 36 -0.73 17.27 -4.43
C LEU A 36 0.79 17.15 -4.52
N LEU A 37 1.35 15.94 -4.54
CA LEU A 37 2.79 15.73 -4.72
C LEU A 37 3.25 16.19 -6.11
N ILE A 38 2.51 15.87 -7.17
CA ILE A 38 2.82 16.34 -8.52
C ILE A 38 2.75 17.87 -8.59
N ALA A 39 1.68 18.47 -8.05
CA ALA A 39 1.53 19.92 -7.99
C ALA A 39 2.68 20.59 -7.22
N ARG A 40 3.10 19.99 -6.10
CA ARG A 40 4.25 20.45 -5.30
C ARG A 40 5.54 20.42 -6.12
N VAL A 41 5.80 19.32 -6.83
CA VAL A 41 6.98 19.21 -7.71
C VAL A 41 6.94 20.28 -8.79
N VAL A 42 5.82 20.42 -9.52
CA VAL A 42 5.69 21.42 -10.60
C VAL A 42 5.87 22.85 -10.07
N TYR A 43 5.29 23.17 -8.91
CA TYR A 43 5.35 24.51 -8.33
C TYR A 43 6.75 24.87 -7.80
N ILE A 44 7.46 23.91 -7.21
CA ILE A 44 8.76 24.16 -6.58
C ILE A 44 9.94 23.90 -7.50
N PHE A 45 9.75 23.13 -8.56
CA PHE A 45 10.83 22.86 -9.51
C PHE A 45 11.57 24.12 -10.01
N PRO A 46 10.89 25.25 -10.36
CA PRO A 46 11.58 26.49 -10.74
C PRO A 46 12.47 27.06 -9.63
N PHE A 47 12.13 26.83 -8.37
CA PHE A 47 12.88 27.30 -7.21
C PHE A 47 14.18 26.49 -6.99
N TYR A 48 14.20 25.21 -7.36
CA TYR A 48 15.40 24.37 -7.33
C TYR A 48 16.23 24.42 -8.61
N GLN A 49 15.66 24.88 -9.73
CA GLN A 49 16.37 24.96 -11.01
C GLN A 49 17.74 25.69 -10.93
N PRO A 50 17.89 26.83 -10.23
CA PRO A 50 19.19 27.50 -10.12
C PRO A 50 20.24 26.63 -9.40
N ILE A 51 19.82 25.93 -8.34
CA ILE A 51 20.69 25.03 -7.56
C ILE A 51 21.22 23.89 -8.46
N PHE A 52 20.36 23.25 -9.25
CA PHE A 52 20.76 22.17 -10.15
C PHE A 52 21.64 22.65 -11.32
N LEU A 53 21.43 23.87 -11.80
CA LEU A 53 22.23 24.47 -12.89
C LEU A 53 23.52 25.11 -12.40
N GLY A 54 23.80 25.09 -11.09
CA GLY A 54 24.93 25.80 -10.48
C GLY A 54 24.87 27.33 -10.65
N ARG A 55 23.68 27.88 -10.91
CA ARG A 55 23.43 29.31 -11.13
C ARG A 55 22.71 29.90 -9.91
N GLY A 56 23.00 31.14 -9.54
CA GLY A 56 22.24 31.82 -8.49
C GLY A 56 22.72 31.56 -7.05
N TRP A 57 24.02 31.37 -6.86
CA TRP A 57 24.69 31.64 -5.59
C TRP A 57 24.86 33.16 -5.46
N PRO A 58 24.15 33.83 -4.53
CA PRO A 58 24.36 35.23 -4.23
C PRO A 58 25.76 35.42 -3.63
N THR A 59 26.50 36.41 -4.12
CA THR A 59 27.89 36.68 -3.72
C THR A 59 28.02 37.54 -2.46
N GLU A 60 26.91 38.09 -1.95
CA GLU A 60 26.91 39.04 -0.83
C GLU A 60 26.04 38.54 0.35
N SER A 61 26.57 38.66 1.58
CA SER A 61 25.97 38.10 2.80
C SER A 61 25.14 39.14 3.57
N ASP A 62 23.94 39.45 3.08
CA ASP A 62 22.98 40.30 3.80
C ASP A 62 22.04 39.50 4.71
N SER A 63 21.33 40.16 5.62
CA SER A 63 20.30 39.53 6.47
C SER A 63 19.16 38.90 5.64
N SER A 64 18.85 39.48 4.49
CA SER A 64 17.91 38.93 3.51
C SER A 64 18.39 37.59 2.92
N PHE A 65 19.71 37.41 2.79
CA PHE A 65 20.32 36.19 2.28
C PHE A 65 20.14 35.02 3.25
N MET A 66 20.37 35.24 4.56
CA MET A 66 20.14 34.21 5.58
C MET A 66 18.68 33.75 5.58
N LEU A 67 17.74 34.67 5.42
CA LEU A 67 16.30 34.37 5.37
C LEU A 67 15.93 33.55 4.13
N VAL A 68 16.49 33.86 2.97
CA VAL A 68 16.29 33.08 1.74
C VAL A 68 16.85 31.66 1.87
N ILE A 69 18.06 31.51 2.42
CA ILE A 69 18.66 30.18 2.67
C ILE A 69 17.81 29.39 3.66
N PHE A 70 17.35 30.02 4.73
CA PHE A 70 16.52 29.39 5.75
C PHE A 70 15.24 28.80 5.14
N TRP A 71 14.50 29.57 4.33
CA TRP A 71 13.30 29.07 3.65
C TRP A 71 13.61 27.98 2.61
N ARG A 72 14.75 28.06 1.92
CA ARG A 72 15.22 26.99 1.02
C ARG A 72 15.48 25.70 1.78
N ALA A 73 16.17 25.78 2.92
CA ALA A 73 16.49 24.65 3.76
C ALA A 73 15.21 24.01 4.35
N ILE A 74 14.26 24.82 4.83
CA ILE A 74 12.96 24.32 5.32
C ILE A 74 12.19 23.64 4.20
N SER A 75 12.10 24.24 3.01
CA SER A 75 11.40 23.62 1.88
C SER A 75 12.03 22.28 1.53
N LEU A 76 13.37 22.21 1.47
CA LEU A 76 14.09 20.97 1.18
C LEU A 76 13.86 19.90 2.25
N LEU A 77 13.81 20.30 3.52
CA LEU A 77 13.49 19.39 4.63
C LEU A 77 12.07 18.82 4.49
N ILE A 78 11.07 19.68 4.24
CA ILE A 78 9.68 19.26 4.02
C ILE A 78 9.58 18.32 2.83
N ASP A 79 10.20 18.67 1.70
CA ASP A 79 10.16 17.86 0.49
C ASP A 79 10.86 16.51 0.70
N SER A 80 11.93 16.47 1.49
CA SER A 80 12.60 15.22 1.89
C SER A 80 11.66 14.32 2.71
N LEU A 81 10.89 14.88 3.64
CA LEU A 81 9.90 14.13 4.42
C LEU A 81 8.73 13.64 3.54
N LEU A 82 8.26 14.47 2.61
CA LEU A 82 7.22 14.10 1.65
C LEU A 82 7.65 12.90 0.81
N VAL A 83 8.88 12.92 0.30
CA VAL A 83 9.43 11.82 -0.52
C VAL A 83 9.68 10.56 0.31
N GLN A 84 10.19 10.67 1.53
CA GLN A 84 10.50 9.49 2.34
C GLN A 84 9.24 8.78 2.86
N TYR A 85 8.23 9.54 3.31
CA TYR A 85 7.09 8.96 4.02
C TYR A 85 5.79 8.98 3.21
N ILE A 86 5.49 10.10 2.55
CA ILE A 86 4.17 10.32 1.93
C ILE A 86 4.12 9.73 0.52
N TRP A 87 5.20 9.83 -0.27
CA TRP A 87 5.28 9.24 -1.61
C TRP A 87 5.10 7.71 -1.60
N ARG A 88 5.49 7.04 -0.51
CA ARG A 88 5.34 5.59 -0.39
C ARG A 88 3.90 5.14 -0.57
N TRP A 89 2.91 5.89 -0.09
CA TRP A 89 1.51 5.48 -0.13
C TRP A 89 0.92 5.40 -1.56
N PRO A 90 0.95 6.46 -2.39
CA PRO A 90 0.50 6.36 -3.77
C PRO A 90 1.37 5.39 -4.58
N TYR A 91 2.67 5.29 -4.28
CA TYR A 91 3.53 4.30 -4.92
C TYR A 91 3.05 2.87 -4.65
N THR A 92 2.83 2.49 -3.38
CA THR A 92 2.32 1.16 -3.02
C THR A 92 0.91 0.91 -3.54
N PHE A 93 0.09 1.96 -3.65
CA PHE A 93 -1.27 1.84 -4.14
C PHE A 93 -1.37 1.62 -5.66
N PHE A 94 -0.54 2.31 -6.46
CA PHE A 94 -0.65 2.32 -7.92
C PHE A 94 0.46 1.56 -8.65
N LEU A 95 1.68 1.54 -8.12
CA LEU A 95 2.89 1.22 -8.88
C LEU A 95 3.70 0.06 -8.30
N GLU A 96 3.41 -0.39 -7.09
CA GLU A 96 4.16 -1.47 -6.45
C GLU A 96 4.11 -2.77 -7.25
N ARG A 97 5.29 -3.39 -7.33
CA ARG A 97 5.54 -4.63 -8.03
C ARG A 97 6.40 -5.52 -7.15
N GLU A 98 5.95 -6.75 -6.95
CA GLU A 98 6.69 -7.78 -6.25
C GLU A 98 7.15 -8.82 -7.29
N HIS A 99 8.45 -9.14 -7.31
CA HIS A 99 9.05 -10.07 -8.28
C HIS A 99 8.71 -9.78 -9.76
N GLY A 100 8.59 -8.49 -10.12
CA GLY A 100 8.26 -8.06 -11.48
C GLY A 100 6.78 -8.20 -11.87
N GLN A 101 5.94 -8.72 -10.97
CA GLN A 101 4.49 -8.79 -11.15
C GLN A 101 3.79 -7.63 -10.46
N TRP A 102 2.60 -7.27 -10.93
CA TRP A 102 1.78 -6.25 -10.28
C TRP A 102 1.28 -6.78 -8.93
N ASP A 103 1.67 -6.11 -7.84
CA ASP A 103 1.26 -6.44 -6.48
C ASP A 103 0.74 -5.19 -5.79
N ASN A 104 -0.34 -4.60 -6.31
CA ASN A 104 -0.92 -3.39 -5.76
C ASN A 104 -2.45 -3.35 -5.86
N PRO A 105 -3.12 -2.57 -4.97
CA PRO A 105 -4.58 -2.45 -4.94
C PRO A 105 -5.21 -2.04 -6.27
N ALA A 106 -4.62 -1.07 -6.96
CA ALA A 106 -5.17 -0.54 -8.21
C ALA A 106 -5.18 -1.62 -9.29
N SER A 107 -4.07 -2.33 -9.47
CA SER A 107 -3.95 -3.43 -10.43
C SER A 107 -4.93 -4.57 -10.15
N TRP A 108 -5.15 -4.90 -8.88
CA TRP A 108 -6.14 -5.90 -8.48
C TRP A 108 -7.55 -5.49 -8.94
N ARG A 109 -7.97 -4.25 -8.70
CA ARG A 109 -9.29 -3.80 -9.14
C ARG A 109 -9.42 -3.62 -10.65
N LEU A 110 -8.34 -3.25 -11.34
CA LEU A 110 -8.34 -3.18 -12.80
C LEU A 110 -8.53 -4.55 -13.45
N VAL A 111 -7.93 -5.61 -12.88
CA VAL A 111 -8.00 -6.97 -13.46
C VAL A 111 -9.23 -7.74 -12.97
N SER A 112 -9.50 -7.71 -11.67
CA SER A 112 -10.54 -8.54 -11.05
C SER A 112 -11.91 -7.88 -11.07
N GLY A 113 -11.98 -6.55 -11.14
CA GLY A 113 -13.20 -5.79 -10.96
C GLY A 113 -13.76 -5.89 -9.53
N PHE A 114 -15.08 -5.70 -9.41
CA PHE A 114 -15.83 -5.95 -8.18
C PHE A 114 -16.82 -7.09 -8.43
N LYS A 115 -16.77 -8.14 -7.61
CA LYS A 115 -17.63 -9.31 -7.69
C LYS A 115 -18.32 -9.56 -6.34
N GLU A 116 -19.48 -10.22 -6.37
CA GLU A 116 -20.19 -10.64 -5.16
C GLU A 116 -19.34 -11.65 -4.35
N LEU A 117 -18.63 -12.54 -5.03
CA LEU A 117 -17.71 -13.51 -4.45
C LEU A 117 -16.28 -13.21 -4.93
N GLU A 118 -15.39 -12.86 -4.00
CA GLU A 118 -13.99 -12.57 -4.29
C GLU A 118 -13.10 -13.44 -3.41
N VAL A 119 -12.10 -14.09 -4.01
CA VAL A 119 -11.08 -14.81 -3.24
C VAL A 119 -10.09 -13.79 -2.70
N VAL A 120 -9.92 -13.78 -1.39
CA VAL A 120 -9.00 -12.88 -0.69
C VAL A 120 -7.88 -13.71 -0.08
N VAL A 121 -6.66 -13.38 -0.48
CA VAL A 121 -5.43 -14.02 -0.03
C VAL A 121 -4.68 -13.03 0.86
N ARG A 122 -4.49 -13.40 2.12
CA ARG A 122 -3.67 -12.64 3.08
C ARG A 122 -2.33 -13.33 3.26
N LYS A 123 -1.25 -12.55 3.32
CA LYS A 123 0.11 -13.00 3.62
C LYS A 123 0.59 -12.41 4.94
N SER A 124 1.34 -13.20 5.72
CA SER A 124 1.93 -12.72 6.97
C SER A 124 2.89 -11.55 6.75
N ARG A 125 2.89 -10.57 7.66
CA ARG A 125 3.70 -9.36 7.56
C ARG A 125 4.70 -9.26 8.70
N ASN A 126 5.99 -9.18 8.38
CA ASN A 126 7.10 -9.13 9.36
C ASN A 126 7.20 -10.38 10.28
N TRP A 127 6.57 -11.49 9.89
CA TRP A 127 6.67 -12.80 10.53
C TRP A 127 6.34 -13.88 9.49
N GLY A 128 6.68 -15.14 9.77
CA GLY A 128 6.51 -16.24 8.84
C GLY A 128 6.30 -17.61 9.47
N ALA A 129 6.38 -18.65 8.63
CA ALA A 129 6.12 -20.04 9.01
C ALA A 129 7.07 -20.54 10.11
N LYS A 130 8.31 -20.04 10.15
CA LYS A 130 9.29 -20.39 11.18
C LYS A 130 8.87 -19.93 12.57
N ASP A 131 8.15 -18.81 12.67
CA ASP A 131 7.72 -18.24 13.95
C ASP A 131 6.55 -19.02 14.58
N LEU A 132 5.81 -19.79 13.78
CA LEU A 132 4.73 -20.66 14.26
C LEU A 132 5.25 -21.95 14.92
N GLY A 133 6.39 -22.47 14.45
CA GLY A 133 6.99 -23.71 14.91
C GLY A 133 6.17 -24.97 14.59
N ASP A 134 6.71 -26.12 14.98
CA ASP A 134 6.01 -27.41 14.89
C ASP A 134 4.91 -27.49 15.97
N GLY A 135 3.72 -27.99 15.62
CA GLY A 135 2.55 -27.94 16.52
C GLY A 135 1.94 -26.54 16.65
N TYR A 136 1.88 -25.83 15.52
CA TYR A 136 1.45 -24.43 15.43
C TYR A 136 0.09 -24.17 16.09
N ASP A 137 -0.85 -25.12 16.05
CA ASP A 137 -2.20 -25.01 16.60
C ASP A 137 -2.23 -24.74 18.11
N LYS A 138 -1.20 -25.21 18.83
CA LYS A 138 -1.07 -25.03 20.27
C LYS A 138 -0.23 -23.81 20.65
N SER A 139 0.48 -23.20 19.71
CA SER A 139 1.40 -22.11 20.01
C SER A 139 0.65 -20.84 20.45
N PRO A 140 1.14 -20.11 21.47
CA PRO A 140 0.59 -18.80 21.83
C PRO A 140 0.63 -17.82 20.66
N PHE A 141 1.61 -17.98 19.77
CA PHE A 141 1.77 -17.16 18.58
C PHE A 141 0.60 -17.36 17.61
N PHE A 142 0.20 -18.59 17.32
CA PHE A 142 -0.96 -18.87 16.48
C PHE A 142 -2.25 -18.32 17.08
N LYS A 143 -2.45 -18.49 18.40
CA LYS A 143 -3.64 -18.00 19.10
C LYS A 143 -3.79 -16.48 19.06
N THR A 144 -2.68 -15.75 18.97
CA THR A 144 -2.68 -14.28 18.97
C THR A 144 -2.58 -13.68 17.57
N ARG A 145 -1.87 -14.32 16.64
CA ARG A 145 -1.59 -13.79 15.29
C ARG A 145 -2.43 -14.39 14.18
N VAL A 146 -3.03 -15.56 14.39
CA VAL A 146 -3.82 -16.24 13.37
C VAL A 146 -5.30 -16.32 13.76
N LEU A 147 -5.62 -16.92 14.92
CA LEU A 147 -7.01 -17.17 15.32
C LEU A 147 -7.94 -15.95 15.28
N PRO A 148 -7.55 -14.74 15.73
CA PRO A 148 -8.44 -13.58 15.69
C PRO A 148 -8.85 -13.21 14.26
N TYR A 149 -7.95 -13.43 13.30
CA TYR A 149 -8.11 -13.08 11.89
C TYR A 149 -8.83 -14.16 11.07
N THR A 150 -9.08 -15.34 11.66
CA THR A 150 -9.89 -16.42 11.08
C THR A 150 -11.28 -16.52 11.71
N SER A 151 -11.60 -15.69 12.71
CA SER A 151 -12.91 -15.71 13.35
C SER A 151 -14.01 -15.25 12.40
N ASP A 152 -15.18 -15.90 12.46
CA ASP A 152 -16.33 -15.54 11.63
C ASP A 152 -16.74 -14.07 11.82
N GLN A 153 -16.62 -13.55 13.04
CA GLN A 153 -16.90 -12.15 13.33
C GLN A 153 -15.99 -11.24 12.50
N TYR A 154 -14.67 -11.48 12.53
CA TYR A 154 -13.71 -10.68 11.77
C TYR A 154 -13.98 -10.75 10.26
N LEU A 155 -14.31 -11.95 9.75
CA LEU A 155 -14.60 -12.17 8.33
C LEU A 155 -15.91 -11.50 7.87
N ARG A 156 -16.90 -11.36 8.76
CA ARG A 156 -18.18 -10.68 8.47
C ARG A 156 -18.12 -9.16 8.61
N GLU A 157 -17.20 -8.63 9.41
CA GLU A 157 -17.11 -7.19 9.67
C GLU A 157 -16.25 -6.45 8.64
N LYS A 158 -15.25 -7.12 8.06
CA LYS A 158 -14.27 -6.48 7.18
C LYS A 158 -14.35 -7.05 5.77
N THR A 159 -14.49 -6.16 4.79
CA THR A 159 -14.22 -6.53 3.39
C THR A 159 -12.77 -6.93 3.21
N GLY A 160 -12.46 -7.71 2.17
CA GLY A 160 -11.11 -8.19 1.90
C GLY A 160 -10.06 -7.09 1.89
N TYR A 161 -10.38 -5.93 1.30
CA TYR A 161 -9.47 -4.78 1.26
C TYR A 161 -9.13 -4.21 2.66
N LEU A 162 -10.05 -4.29 3.62
CA LEU A 162 -9.85 -3.79 5.00
C LEU A 162 -9.14 -4.80 5.92
N MET A 163 -8.82 -5.99 5.42
CA MET A 163 -8.15 -7.01 6.21
C MET A 163 -6.62 -6.86 6.28
N GLN A 164 -6.07 -5.89 5.54
CA GLN A 164 -4.68 -5.47 5.72
C GLN A 164 -4.49 -4.79 7.08
N GLY A 165 -3.32 -4.96 7.69
CA GLY A 165 -3.05 -4.44 9.01
C GLY A 165 -1.59 -4.60 9.44
N LYS A 166 -1.40 -4.66 10.76
CA LYS A 166 -0.07 -4.77 11.36
C LYS A 166 0.62 -6.10 11.06
N ASP A 167 -0.17 -7.18 11.03
CA ASP A 167 0.33 -8.56 10.99
C ASP A 167 0.07 -9.26 9.66
N TRP A 168 -0.78 -8.67 8.83
CA TRP A 168 -1.27 -9.26 7.59
C TRP A 168 -1.29 -8.20 6.50
N ASP A 169 -0.73 -8.55 5.35
CA ASP A 169 -0.89 -7.81 4.10
C ASP A 169 -1.73 -8.65 3.13
N LEU A 170 -2.19 -8.04 2.05
CA LEU A 170 -2.87 -8.74 0.97
C LEU A 170 -1.84 -9.17 -0.08
N ASP A 171 -2.00 -10.38 -0.61
CA ASP A 171 -1.23 -10.85 -1.76
C ASP A 171 -2.04 -10.56 -3.03
N TYR A 172 -1.86 -9.36 -3.58
CA TYR A 172 -2.63 -8.92 -4.74
C TYR A 172 -2.30 -9.76 -5.97
N SER A 173 -1.05 -10.19 -6.13
CA SER A 173 -0.68 -11.10 -7.23
C SER A 173 -1.49 -12.40 -7.17
N ALA A 174 -1.55 -13.06 -6.01
CA ALA A 174 -2.33 -14.29 -5.84
C ALA A 174 -3.84 -14.04 -6.06
N MET A 175 -4.37 -12.90 -5.60
CA MET A 175 -5.77 -12.52 -5.80
C MET A 175 -6.11 -12.24 -7.27
N ILE A 176 -5.22 -11.57 -8.01
CA ILE A 176 -5.33 -11.34 -9.45
C ILE A 176 -5.31 -12.68 -10.20
N GLN A 177 -4.39 -13.58 -9.85
CA GLN A 177 -4.30 -14.91 -10.44
C GLN A 177 -5.58 -15.71 -10.20
N SER A 178 -6.08 -15.71 -8.97
CA SER A 178 -7.35 -16.37 -8.62
C SER A 178 -8.54 -15.80 -9.38
N ALA A 179 -8.57 -14.49 -9.66
CA ALA A 179 -9.64 -13.88 -10.41
C ALA A 179 -9.61 -14.22 -11.91
N ARG A 180 -8.42 -14.54 -12.44
CA ARG A 180 -8.20 -14.99 -13.83
C ARG A 180 -8.49 -16.47 -14.02
N SER A 181 -8.18 -17.30 -13.03
CA SER A 181 -8.52 -18.73 -13.06
C SER A 181 -10.03 -18.88 -12.99
N LYS A 182 -10.66 -19.25 -14.12
CA LYS A 182 -12.04 -19.76 -14.08
C LYS A 182 -12.07 -21.00 -13.17
N PRO A 183 -13.09 -21.16 -12.31
CA PRO A 183 -13.26 -22.43 -11.62
C PRO A 183 -13.39 -23.53 -12.68
N LYS A 184 -12.51 -24.53 -12.64
CA LYS A 184 -12.84 -25.83 -13.22
C LYS A 184 -13.95 -26.39 -12.34
N ILE A 185 -15.19 -26.17 -12.77
CA ILE A 185 -16.31 -26.93 -12.25
C ILE A 185 -16.18 -28.27 -12.97
N ASP A 186 -15.46 -29.20 -12.36
CA ASP A 186 -15.53 -30.60 -12.76
C ASP A 186 -16.95 -31.04 -12.38
N ALA A 187 -17.80 -31.19 -13.40
CA ALA A 187 -19.18 -31.67 -13.31
C ALA A 187 -19.22 -33.20 -13.31
#